data_AF-A0A316J6N5-F1
#
_entry.id   AF-A0A316J6N5-F1
#
_cell.length_a   1.000
_cell.length_b   1.000
_cell.length_c   1.000
_cell.angle_alpha   90.00
_cell.angle_beta   90.00
_cell.angle_gamma   90.00
#
_symmetry.space_group_name_H-M   'P 1'
#
loop_
_entity.id
_entity.type
_entity.pdbx_description
1 polymer ?
#
loop_
_entity_poly.entity_id
_entity_poly.type
_entity_poly.pdbx_seq_one_letter_code
_entity_poly.pdbx_strand_id
1 'polypeptide(L)'
;MSNQHSLPIHFRKIDPRNNMRRFYTLSIQPNLFGEWCVMRSWGRIGTLGQSLQQTVLDEASANALLRRLVAVRRKRGYEEVA
;
A
#
# COMPACT_ATOMS: atom_id res chain seq x y z
N MET A 1 22.26 4.21 11.44
CA MET A 1 21.07 3.41 11.07
C MET A 1 20.13 4.34 10.32
N SER A 2 20.30 4.44 9.00
CA SER A 2 19.50 5.34 8.18
C SER A 2 18.20 4.61 7.84
N ASN A 3 17.14 4.92 8.59
CA ASN A 3 15.79 4.49 8.26
C ASN A 3 15.39 5.15 6.92
N GLN A 4 15.71 4.52 5.80
CA GLN A 4 15.10 4.84 4.52
C GLN A 4 13.67 4.31 4.54
N HIS A 5 12.79 5.03 5.22
CA HIS A 5 11.35 4.83 5.09
C HIS A 5 10.98 5.16 3.64
N SER A 6 10.69 4.14 2.84
CA SER A 6 10.07 4.37 1.54
C SER A 6 8.75 5.10 1.78
N LEU A 7 8.59 6.24 1.11
CA LEU A 7 7.36 7.02 1.20
C LEU A 7 6.16 6.14 0.83
N PRO A 8 5.02 6.28 1.54
CA PRO A 8 3.82 5.54 1.20
C PRO A 8 3.40 5.81 -0.25
N ILE A 9 3.05 4.75 -0.97
CA ILE A 9 2.48 4.84 -2.31
C ILE A 9 0.97 4.96 -2.15
N HIS A 10 0.42 6.07 -2.58
CA HIS A 10 -1.02 6.33 -2.57
C HIS A 10 -1.62 6.03 -3.94
N PHE A 11 -2.80 5.42 -3.93
CA PHE A 11 -3.59 5.17 -5.11
C PHE A 11 -5.00 5.69 -4.93
N ARG A 12 -5.60 6.12 -6.03
CA ARG A 12 -7.02 6.43 -6.14
C ARG A 12 -7.66 5.62 -7.27
N LYS A 13 -8.95 5.32 -7.10
CA LYS A 13 -9.81 4.85 -8.17
C LYS A 13 -11.15 5.57 -8.07
N ILE A 14 -11.44 6.39 -9.06
CA ILE A 14 -12.66 7.19 -9.15
C ILE A 14 -13.38 6.81 -10.44
N ASP A 15 -14.58 6.27 -10.33
CA ASP A 15 -15.48 6.01 -11.44
C ASP A 15 -16.89 6.48 -11.04
N PRO A 16 -17.31 7.66 -11.53
CA PRO A 16 -18.61 8.24 -11.21
C PRO A 16 -19.79 7.38 -11.65
N ARG A 17 -19.64 6.63 -12.77
CA ARG A 17 -20.74 5.82 -13.33
C ARG A 17 -21.15 4.69 -12.41
N ASN A 18 -20.21 4.21 -11.59
CA ASN A 18 -20.41 3.13 -10.63
C ASN A 18 -20.42 3.60 -9.16
N ASN A 19 -20.56 4.92 -8.91
CA ASN A 19 -20.43 5.52 -7.57
C ASN A 19 -19.16 5.04 -6.83
N MET A 20 -18.06 4.88 -7.57
CA MET A 20 -16.82 4.33 -7.06
C MET A 20 -15.85 5.46 -6.74
N ARG A 21 -15.48 5.58 -5.48
CA ARG A 21 -14.50 6.56 -5.02
C ARG A 21 -13.66 5.94 -3.92
N ARG A 22 -12.58 5.24 -4.30
CA ARG A 22 -11.77 4.41 -3.41
C ARG A 22 -10.33 4.89 -3.34
N PHE A 23 -9.72 4.72 -2.16
CA PHE A 23 -8.28 4.87 -1.97
C PHE A 23 -7.63 3.51 -1.69
N TYR A 24 -6.34 3.45 -1.96
CA TYR A 24 -5.48 2.36 -1.54
C TYR A 24 -4.10 2.93 -1.19
N THR A 25 -3.53 2.58 -0.04
CA THR A 25 -2.21 3.01 0.39
C THR A 25 -1.34 1.79 0.67
N LEU A 26 -0.09 1.85 0.23
CA LEU A 26 0.91 0.82 0.44
C LEU A 26 2.17 1.45 1.04
N SER A 27 2.74 0.85 2.08
CA SER A 27 4.05 1.25 2.60
C SER A 27 4.79 0.05 3.17
N ILE A 28 6.10 0.19 3.33
CA ILE A 28 6.96 -0.78 4.02
C ILE A 28 7.54 -0.13 5.27
N GLN A 29 7.62 -0.92 6.34
CA GLN A 29 8.25 -0.49 7.58
C GLN A 29 8.95 -1.68 8.26
N PRO A 30 10.12 -1.47 8.88
CA PRO A 30 10.68 -2.46 9.78
C PRO A 30 9.79 -2.58 11.03
N ASN A 31 9.75 -3.77 11.63
CA ASN A 31 9.13 -3.98 12.93
C ASN A 31 10.18 -4.03 14.06
N LEU A 32 9.73 -4.08 15.31
CA LEU A 32 10.61 -4.10 16.49
C LEU A 32 11.43 -5.40 16.63
N PHE A 33 11.12 -6.43 15.84
CA PHE A 33 11.75 -7.75 15.91
C PHE A 33 12.78 -7.98 14.80
N GLY A 34 13.13 -6.94 14.04
CA GLY A 34 14.07 -7.04 12.91
C GLY A 34 13.47 -7.64 11.64
N GLU A 35 12.17 -7.89 11.62
CA GLU A 35 11.44 -8.29 10.43
C GLU A 35 10.89 -7.05 9.69
N TRP A 36 10.29 -7.26 8.53
CA TRP A 36 9.73 -6.21 7.70
C TRP A 36 8.23 -6.40 7.51
N CYS A 37 7.50 -5.30 7.43
CA CYS A 37 6.05 -5.31 7.30
C CYS A 37 5.63 -4.48 6.08
N VAL A 38 4.74 -5.04 5.26
CA VAL A 38 3.99 -4.27 4.26
C VAL A 38 2.66 -3.84 4.87
N MET A 39 2.47 -2.53 5.01
CA MET A 39 1.22 -1.93 5.45
C MET A 39 0.32 -1.64 4.26
N ARG A 40 -0.95 -2.02 4.37
CA ARG A 40 -1.95 -1.88 3.32
C ARG A 40 -3.17 -1.20 3.92
N SER A 41 -3.61 -0.09 3.37
CA SER A 41 -4.86 0.57 3.79
C SER A 41 -5.77 0.79 2.59
N TRP A 42 -7.07 0.61 2.75
CA TRP A 42 -8.04 0.78 1.66
C TRP A 42 -9.42 1.15 2.16
N GLY A 43 -10.18 1.86 1.33
CA GLY A 43 -11.53 2.27 1.71
C GLY A 43 -12.16 3.18 0.69
N ARG A 44 -13.32 3.74 1.04
CA ARG A 44 -13.88 4.88 0.31
C ARG A 44 -13.11 6.14 0.70
N ILE A 45 -12.89 7.03 -0.27
CA ILE A 45 -12.26 8.33 0.01
C ILE A 45 -13.17 9.12 0.96
N GLY A 46 -12.59 9.66 2.03
CA GLY A 46 -13.31 10.36 3.10
C GLY A 46 -13.72 9.47 4.28
N THR A 47 -13.30 8.20 4.32
CA THR A 47 -13.51 7.31 5.48
C THR A 47 -12.18 6.75 5.98
N LEU A 48 -12.18 6.20 7.20
CA LEU A 48 -11.02 5.53 7.79
C LEU A 48 -10.60 4.27 6.99
N GLY A 49 -11.55 3.60 6.35
CA GLY A 49 -11.30 2.38 5.60
C GLY A 49 -10.91 1.20 6.49
N GLN A 50 -10.09 0.31 5.95
CA GLN A 50 -9.53 -0.88 6.61
C GLN A 50 -8.02 -0.90 6.39
N SER A 51 -7.31 -1.57 7.29
CA SER A 51 -5.87 -1.77 7.20
C SER A 51 -5.48 -3.22 7.42
N LEU A 52 -4.41 -3.66 6.78
CA LEU A 52 -3.77 -4.95 6.98
C LEU A 52 -2.26 -4.78 7.02
N GLN A 53 -1.65 -5.39 8.02
CA GLN A 53 -0.21 -5.57 8.12
C GLN A 53 0.14 -6.98 7.62
N GLN A 54 1.14 -7.08 6.75
CA GLN A 54 1.70 -8.35 6.31
C GLN A 54 3.19 -8.39 6.62
N THR A 55 3.57 -9.23 7.59
CA THR A 55 4.96 -9.43 8.01
C THR A 55 5.69 -10.37 7.05
N VAL A 56 6.96 -10.08 6.79
CA VAL A 56 7.91 -10.86 6.00
C VAL A 56 9.29 -10.78 6.66
N LEU A 57 10.13 -11.78 6.41
CA LEU A 57 11.39 -11.95 7.15
C LEU A 57 12.42 -10.85 6.87
N ASP A 58 12.47 -10.33 5.64
CA ASP A 58 13.52 -9.42 5.18
C ASP A 58 13.00 -8.28 4.28
N GLU A 59 13.84 -7.25 4.13
CA GLU A 59 13.54 -6.05 3.35
C GLU A 59 13.31 -6.35 1.86
N ALA A 60 14.08 -7.27 1.28
CA ALA A 60 13.98 -7.60 -0.14
C ALA A 60 12.65 -8.29 -0.45
N SER A 61 12.20 -9.19 0.44
CA SER A 61 10.88 -9.80 0.43
C SER A 61 9.76 -8.76 0.56
N ALA A 62 9.91 -7.78 1.45
CA ALA A 62 8.93 -6.69 1.59
C ALA A 62 8.82 -5.84 0.33
N ASN A 63 9.96 -5.48 -0.27
CA ASN A 63 10.02 -4.75 -1.53
C ASN A 63 9.42 -5.55 -2.69
N ALA A 64 9.70 -6.85 -2.78
CA ALA A 64 9.12 -7.72 -3.80
C ALA A 64 7.59 -7.82 -3.67
N LEU A 65 7.09 -7.96 -2.44
CA LEU A 65 5.66 -7.97 -2.15
C LEU A 65 5.01 -6.62 -2.49
N LEU A 66 5.63 -5.51 -2.09
CA LEU A 66 5.17 -4.16 -2.43
C LEU A 66 5.05 -3.97 -3.94
N ARG A 67 6.10 -4.29 -4.70
CA ARG A 67 6.11 -4.21 -6.18
C ARG A 67 4.99 -5.05 -6.80
N ARG A 68 4.77 -6.27 -6.30
CA ARG A 68 3.66 -7.13 -6.76
C ARG A 68 2.31 -6.48 -6.48
N LEU A 69 2.10 -5.92 -5.29
CA LEU A 69 0.85 -5.27 -4.92
C LEU A 69 0.58 -4.02 -5.76
N VAL A 70 1.60 -3.19 -6.00
CA VAL A 70 1.56 -2.04 -6.91
C VAL A 70 1.13 -2.47 -8.31
N ALA A 71 1.79 -3.47 -8.90
CA ALA A 71 1.45 -3.97 -10.22
C ALA A 71 -0.01 -4.47 -10.29
N VAL A 72 -0.48 -5.17 -9.27
CA VAL A 72 -1.88 -5.62 -9.18
C VAL A 72 -2.86 -4.44 -9.08
N ARG A 73 -2.53 -3.38 -8.32
CA ARG A 73 -3.40 -2.19 -8.22
C ARG A 73 -3.47 -1.45 -9.55
N ARG A 74 -2.33 -1.23 -10.21
CA ARG A 74 -2.26 -0.61 -11.55
C ARG A 74 -3.12 -1.38 -12.56
N LYS A 75 -3.00 -2.72 -12.61
CA LYS A 75 -3.84 -3.59 -13.46
C LYS A 75 -5.34 -3.51 -13.15
N ARG A 76 -5.73 -3.14 -11.93
CA ARG A 76 -7.13 -2.97 -11.52
C ARG A 76 -7.69 -1.55 -11.79
N GLY A 77 -6.93 -0.71 -12.48
CA GLY A 77 -7.30 0.66 -12.81
C GLY A 77 -7.24 1.61 -11.60
N TYR A 78 -6.35 1.33 -10.65
CA TYR A 78 -5.96 2.31 -9.65
C TYR A 78 -4.82 3.16 -10.21
N GLU A 79 -4.93 4.47 -10.02
CA GLU A 79 -3.91 5.45 -10.40
C GLU A 79 -3.10 5.85 -9.18
N GLU A 80 -1.77 5.93 -9.32
CA GLU A 80 -0.90 6.49 -8.29
C GLU A 80 -1.15 7.99 -8.13
N VAL A 81 -1.10 8.45 -6.88
CA VAL A 81 -1.24 9.86 -6.51
C VAL A 81 0.05 10.26 -5.80
N ALA A 82 0.70 11.30 -6.30
CA ALA A 82 1.89 11.89 -5.69
C ALA A 82 1.52 12.73 -4.47
#